data_AF-A0A351I026-F1
#
_entry.id   AF-A0A351I026-F1
#
_cell.length_a   1.000
_cell.length_b   1.000
_cell.length_c   1.000
_cell.angle_alpha   90.00
_cell.angle_beta   90.00
_cell.angle_gamma   90.00
#
_symmetry.space_group_name_H-M   'P 1'
#
loop_
_entity.id
_entity.type
_entity.pdbx_description
1 polymer ?
#
loop_
_entity_poly.entity_id
_entity_poly.type
_entity_poly.pdbx_seq_one_letter_code
_entity_poly.pdbx_strand_id
1 'polypeptide(L)'
;MPGFYRKKRRKIGPSKNEEKVRRGQAAEAEVHAAGTLSTRFPSVRGVRVKITITSPQGVVLDETETLIGPQDPFQVEADCPGRCGSGHFDFAPQVGEALTRLEEEGAAETVCAEPHYGGGSEVCSCTARLAFAAEIAST
;
A
#
# COMPACT_ATOMS: atom_id res chain seq x y z
N MET A 1 12.39 -4.73 64.38
CA MET A 1 11.95 -5.75 63.40
C MET A 1 12.21 -5.20 62.00
N PRO A 2 12.96 -5.90 61.12
CA PRO A 2 13.38 -5.33 59.83
C PRO A 2 12.23 -5.39 58.81
N GLY A 3 11.91 -4.25 58.21
CA GLY A 3 10.96 -4.15 57.11
C GLY A 3 11.58 -4.64 55.80
N PHE A 4 11.10 -5.78 55.30
CA PHE A 4 11.56 -6.37 54.04
C PHE A 4 11.12 -5.51 52.84
N TYR A 5 12.06 -4.79 52.23
CA TYR A 5 11.85 -4.11 50.96
C TYR A 5 11.83 -5.14 49.80
N ARG A 6 10.65 -5.59 49.38
CA ARG A 6 10.51 -6.48 48.22
C ARG A 6 10.70 -5.69 46.92
N LYS A 7 11.85 -5.88 46.26
CA LYS A 7 12.18 -5.34 44.93
C LYS A 7 11.18 -5.90 43.90
N LYS A 8 10.29 -5.06 43.37
CA LYS A 8 9.36 -5.39 42.26
C LYS A 8 10.17 -5.88 41.05
N ARG A 9 10.02 -7.16 40.66
CA ARG A 9 10.57 -7.66 39.39
C ARG A 9 9.91 -6.91 38.23
N ARG A 10 10.71 -6.38 37.31
CA ARG A 10 10.22 -5.75 36.07
C ARG A 10 9.40 -6.78 35.30
N LYS A 11 8.21 -6.39 34.80
CA LYS A 11 7.40 -7.23 33.92
C LYS A 11 8.26 -7.62 32.71
N ILE A 12 8.36 -8.93 32.47
CA ILE A 12 8.98 -9.52 31.28
C ILE A 12 7.99 -9.24 30.14
N GLY A 13 8.15 -8.08 29.51
CA GLY A 13 7.57 -7.78 28.22
C GLY A 13 8.69 -7.78 27.17
N PRO A 14 8.37 -8.05 25.90
CA PRO A 14 9.36 -8.01 24.83
C PRO A 14 10.08 -6.67 24.83
N SER A 15 11.39 -6.71 24.60
CA SER A 15 12.20 -5.50 24.51
C SER A 15 11.77 -4.67 23.31
N LYS A 16 12.01 -3.35 23.34
CA LYS A 16 11.71 -2.47 22.20
C LYS A 16 12.34 -2.95 20.88
N ASN A 17 13.46 -3.67 20.95
CA ASN A 17 14.08 -4.29 19.77
C ASN A 17 13.30 -5.52 19.27
N GLU A 18 12.82 -6.39 20.16
CA GLU A 18 11.97 -7.52 19.77
C GLU A 18 10.65 -7.06 19.16
N GLU A 19 10.09 -5.96 19.66
CA GLU A 19 8.89 -5.36 19.10
C GLU A 19 9.15 -4.73 17.71
N LYS A 20 10.32 -4.13 17.50
CA LYS A 20 10.75 -3.64 16.17
C LYS A 20 10.97 -4.79 15.18
N VAL A 21 11.60 -5.87 15.60
CA VAL A 21 11.83 -7.06 14.76
C VAL A 21 10.50 -7.71 14.37
N ARG A 22 9.55 -7.82 15.30
CA ARG A 22 8.20 -8.33 14.99
C ARG A 22 7.47 -7.49 13.96
N ARG A 23 7.60 -6.16 13.99
CA ARG A 23 7.01 -5.28 12.97
C ARG A 23 7.61 -5.51 11.59
N GLY A 24 8.92 -5.71 11.50
CA GLY A 24 9.58 -6.07 10.23
C GLY A 24 9.09 -7.40 9.67
N GLN A 25 8.99 -8.43 10.52
CA GLN A 25 8.53 -9.76 10.12
C GLN A 25 7.04 -9.78 9.68
N ALA A 26 6.20 -8.93 10.26
CA ALA A 26 4.80 -8.80 9.84
C ALA A 26 4.68 -8.19 8.43
N ALA A 27 5.48 -7.15 8.15
CA ALA A 27 5.52 -6.53 6.82
C ALA A 27 6.04 -7.51 5.75
N GLU A 28 7.10 -8.27 6.06
CA GLU A 28 7.60 -9.32 5.16
C GLU A 28 6.58 -10.45 4.96
N ALA A 29 5.84 -10.84 6.02
CA ALA A 29 4.80 -11.85 5.92
C ALA A 29 3.59 -11.39 5.09
N GLU A 30 3.20 -10.12 5.17
CA GLU A 30 2.15 -9.55 4.33
C GLU A 30 2.55 -9.52 2.85
N VAL A 31 3.80 -9.15 2.56
CA VAL A 31 4.39 -9.19 1.20
C VAL A 31 4.38 -10.62 0.65
N HIS A 32 4.75 -11.61 1.46
CA HIS A 32 4.73 -13.02 1.05
C HIS A 32 3.30 -13.60 0.96
N ALA A 33 2.37 -13.13 1.79
CA ALA A 33 0.97 -13.56 1.77
C ALA A 33 0.21 -13.04 0.54
N ALA A 34 0.57 -11.86 0.03
CA ALA A 34 -0.01 -11.28 -1.18
C ALA A 34 0.33 -12.07 -2.46
N GLY A 35 1.37 -12.91 -2.42
CA GLY A 35 1.83 -13.70 -3.57
C GLY A 35 2.52 -12.84 -4.64
N THR A 36 3.28 -13.48 -5.52
CA THR A 36 3.92 -12.82 -6.67
C THR A 36 2.91 -12.64 -7.81
N LEU A 37 3.17 -11.68 -8.70
CA LEU A 37 2.37 -11.46 -9.91
C LEU A 37 2.14 -12.77 -10.69
N SER A 38 3.20 -13.58 -10.89
CA SER A 38 3.11 -14.85 -11.61
C SER A 38 2.26 -15.90 -10.92
N THR A 39 2.17 -15.85 -9.58
CA THR A 39 1.38 -16.80 -8.80
C THR A 39 -0.11 -16.50 -8.91
N ARG A 40 -0.46 -15.21 -8.97
CA ARG A 40 -1.86 -14.76 -9.08
C ARG A 40 -2.35 -14.69 -10.52
N PHE A 41 -1.48 -14.31 -11.45
CA PHE A 41 -1.78 -14.05 -12.86
C PHE A 41 -0.73 -14.73 -13.75
N PRO A 42 -0.79 -16.05 -13.93
CA PRO A 42 0.24 -16.80 -14.66
C PRO A 42 0.36 -16.43 -16.14
N SER A 43 -0.68 -15.82 -16.73
CA SER A 43 -0.70 -15.31 -18.10
C SER A 43 -0.02 -13.94 -18.25
N VAL A 44 0.27 -13.24 -17.16
CA VAL A 44 0.81 -11.87 -17.17
C VAL A 44 2.32 -11.92 -16.88
N ARG A 45 3.13 -11.36 -17.78
CA ARG A 45 4.60 -11.32 -17.67
C ARG A 45 5.09 -10.13 -16.87
N GLY A 46 4.37 -9.03 -16.93
CA GLY A 46 4.70 -7.82 -16.20
C GLY A 46 3.57 -6.82 -16.28
N VAL A 47 3.52 -5.90 -15.33
CA VAL A 47 2.54 -4.82 -15.30
C VAL A 47 3.29 -3.51 -15.05
N ARG A 48 3.16 -2.57 -15.97
CA ARG A 48 3.57 -1.20 -15.77
C ARG A 48 2.40 -0.44 -15.17
N VAL A 49 2.64 0.23 -14.07
CA VAL A 49 1.65 1.02 -13.36
C VAL A 49 2.15 2.45 -13.26
N LYS A 50 1.29 3.39 -13.61
CA LYS A 50 1.51 4.82 -13.40
C LYS A 50 0.40 5.38 -12.52
N ILE A 51 0.77 5.90 -11.37
CA ILE A 51 -0.12 6.55 -10.42
C ILE A 51 0.19 8.04 -10.43
N THR A 52 -0.84 8.86 -10.65
CA THR A 52 -0.75 10.31 -10.65
C THR A 52 -1.74 10.86 -9.64
N ILE A 53 -1.23 11.55 -8.62
CA ILE A 53 -2.06 12.12 -7.56
C ILE A 53 -2.17 13.62 -7.79
N THR A 54 -3.41 14.09 -7.92
CA THR A 54 -3.74 15.50 -8.11
C THR A 54 -4.43 16.06 -6.88
N SER A 55 -4.06 17.29 -6.52
CA SER A 55 -4.76 18.07 -5.51
C SER A 55 -6.18 18.44 -5.99
N PRO A 56 -7.08 18.85 -5.08
CA PRO A 56 -8.41 19.32 -5.45
C PRO A 56 -8.40 20.54 -6.38
N GLN A 57 -7.28 21.26 -6.40
CA GLN A 57 -7.04 22.44 -7.24
C GLN A 57 -6.51 22.07 -8.63
N GLY A 58 -6.36 20.77 -8.93
CA GLY A 58 -5.87 20.26 -10.21
C GLY A 58 -4.33 20.27 -10.35
N VAL A 59 -3.60 20.47 -9.27
CA VAL A 59 -2.12 20.44 -9.29
C VAL A 59 -1.64 19.02 -9.06
N VAL A 60 -0.75 18.51 -9.92
CA VAL A 60 -0.10 17.21 -9.70
C VAL A 60 0.83 17.32 -8.49
N LEU A 61 0.54 16.54 -7.45
CA LEU A 61 1.31 16.49 -6.22
C LEU A 61 2.40 15.43 -6.28
N ASP A 62 2.06 14.28 -6.85
CA ASP A 62 2.97 13.15 -6.98
C ASP A 62 2.67 12.36 -8.24
N GLU A 63 3.72 11.82 -8.85
CA GLU A 63 3.65 10.92 -9.99
C GLU A 63 4.65 9.80 -9.78
N THR A 64 4.13 8.59 -9.67
CA THR A 64 4.93 7.39 -9.44
C THR A 64 4.69 6.40 -10.57
N GLU A 65 5.77 5.95 -11.20
CA GLU A 65 5.75 4.91 -12.22
C GLU A 65 6.52 3.69 -11.69
N THR A 66 5.84 2.55 -11.64
CA THR A 66 6.41 1.28 -11.18
C THR A 66 6.23 0.21 -12.23
N LEU A 67 7.26 -0.62 -12.37
CA LEU A 67 7.21 -1.81 -13.21
C LEU A 67 7.23 -3.02 -12.27
N ILE A 68 6.13 -3.77 -12.28
CA ILE A 68 5.94 -4.98 -11.48
C ILE A 68 6.27 -6.16 -12.38
N GLY A 69 7.39 -6.81 -12.11
CA GLY A 69 7.80 -8.04 -12.77
C GLY A 69 7.04 -9.27 -12.27
N PRO A 70 7.27 -10.44 -12.88
CA PRO A 70 6.53 -11.66 -12.57
C PRO A 70 6.84 -12.21 -11.18
N GLN A 71 8.05 -11.96 -10.68
CA GLN A 71 8.51 -12.39 -9.35
C GLN A 71 8.28 -11.31 -8.27
N ASP A 72 7.86 -10.11 -8.68
CA ASP A 72 7.65 -9.01 -7.75
C ASP A 72 6.31 -9.19 -7.02
N PRO A 73 6.23 -8.71 -5.77
CA PRO A 73 4.97 -8.71 -5.04
C PRO A 73 3.97 -7.81 -5.76
N PHE A 74 2.73 -8.27 -5.88
CA PHE A 74 1.68 -7.48 -6.49
C PHE A 74 1.12 -6.49 -5.48
N GLN A 75 1.78 -5.33 -5.37
CA GLN A 75 1.39 -4.21 -4.53
C GLN A 75 1.19 -2.98 -5.42
N VAL A 76 -0.06 -2.51 -5.48
CA VAL A 76 -0.44 -1.35 -6.28
C VAL A 76 -1.10 -0.33 -5.38
N GLU A 77 -0.28 0.24 -4.52
CA GLU A 77 -0.71 1.15 -3.46
C GLU A 77 0.09 2.45 -3.55
N ALA A 78 -0.52 3.56 -3.16
CA ALA A 78 0.14 4.85 -3.07
C ALA A 78 -0.34 5.62 -1.83
N ASP A 79 0.61 6.23 -1.11
CA ASP A 79 0.29 7.12 0.00
C ASP A 79 -0.25 8.45 -0.53
N CYS A 80 -1.21 9.04 0.18
CA CYS A 80 -1.75 10.34 -0.18
C CYS A 80 -0.79 11.46 0.30
N PRO A 81 -0.15 12.22 -0.61
CA PRO A 81 0.73 13.34 -0.26
C PRO A 81 -0.02 14.57 0.26
N GLY A 82 -1.35 14.48 0.36
CA GLY A 82 -2.22 15.55 0.83
C GLY A 82 -2.14 15.78 2.34
N ARG A 83 -3.01 16.65 2.84
CA ARG A 83 -3.04 17.06 4.25
C ARG A 83 -3.75 16.09 5.19
N CYS A 84 -4.21 14.94 4.70
CA CYS A 84 -4.88 13.92 5.53
C CYS A 84 -3.90 13.20 6.47
N GLY A 85 -2.65 13.00 6.06
CA GLY A 85 -1.61 12.36 6.89
C GLY A 85 -1.76 10.84 7.11
N SER A 86 -2.92 10.25 6.80
CA SER A 86 -3.17 8.79 6.86
C SER A 86 -3.77 8.20 5.57
N GLY A 87 -4.04 9.04 4.57
CA GLY A 87 -4.71 8.61 3.35
C GLY A 87 -3.82 7.65 2.56
N HIS A 88 -4.41 6.55 2.12
CA HIS A 88 -3.77 5.57 1.25
C HIS A 88 -4.74 5.24 0.11
N PHE A 89 -4.18 4.97 -1.06
CA PHE A 89 -4.92 4.55 -2.24
C PHE A 89 -4.52 3.11 -2.57
N ASP A 90 -5.47 2.18 -2.46
CA ASP A 90 -5.28 0.79 -2.86
C ASP A 90 -5.97 0.54 -4.22
N PHE A 91 -5.15 0.29 -5.25
CA PHE A 91 -5.59 -0.05 -6.60
C PHE A 91 -5.38 -1.53 -6.92
N ALA A 92 -4.81 -2.33 -6.00
CA ALA A 92 -4.61 -3.76 -6.19
C ALA A 92 -5.90 -4.52 -6.55
N PRO A 93 -7.09 -4.27 -5.96
CA PRO A 93 -8.30 -4.99 -6.35
C PRO A 93 -8.75 -4.64 -7.77
N GLN A 94 -8.65 -3.38 -8.18
CA GLN A 94 -9.11 -2.91 -9.50
C GLN A 94 -8.21 -3.41 -10.62
N VAL A 95 -6.89 -3.30 -10.44
CA VAL A 95 -5.91 -3.84 -11.39
C VAL A 95 -6.00 -5.37 -11.41
N GLY A 96 -6.15 -6.01 -10.24
CA GLY A 96 -6.29 -7.46 -10.16
C GLY A 96 -7.53 -7.98 -10.91
N GLU A 97 -8.67 -7.30 -10.80
CA GLU A 97 -9.87 -7.64 -11.56
C GLU A 97 -9.65 -7.51 -13.08
N ALA A 98 -9.03 -6.42 -13.53
CA ALA A 98 -8.73 -6.23 -14.95
C ALA A 98 -7.76 -7.30 -15.49
N LEU A 99 -6.72 -7.64 -14.73
CA LEU A 99 -5.78 -8.71 -15.08
C LEU A 99 -6.45 -10.09 -15.12
N THR A 100 -7.42 -10.37 -14.24
CA THR A 100 -8.20 -11.63 -14.33
C THR A 100 -9.04 -11.70 -15.61
N ARG A 101 -9.43 -10.56 -16.18
CA ARG A 101 -10.14 -10.46 -17.45
C ARG A 101 -9.20 -10.45 -18.67
N LEU A 102 -7.87 -10.53 -18.44
CA LEU A 102 -6.84 -10.43 -19.47
C LEU A 102 -6.90 -9.10 -20.23
N GLU A 103 -7.21 -8.01 -19.54
CA GLU A 103 -7.13 -6.66 -20.11
C GLU A 103 -5.67 -6.21 -20.16
N GLU A 104 -5.21 -5.81 -21.34
CA GLU A 104 -3.83 -5.34 -21.57
C GLU A 104 -3.63 -3.91 -21.06
N GLU A 105 -4.67 -3.10 -21.01
CA GLU A 105 -4.61 -1.72 -20.57
C GLU A 105 -5.86 -1.38 -19.76
N GLY A 106 -5.71 -0.49 -18.79
CA GLY A 106 -6.85 0.05 -18.09
C GLY A 106 -6.49 1.27 -17.25
N ALA A 107 -7.54 1.92 -16.75
CA ALA A 107 -7.42 3.08 -15.90
C ALA A 107 -8.42 3.01 -14.75
N ALA A 108 -8.02 3.51 -13.59
CA ALA A 108 -8.87 3.64 -12.43
C ALA A 108 -8.65 5.00 -11.76
N GLU A 109 -9.69 5.49 -11.10
CA GLU A 109 -9.65 6.75 -10.37
C GLU A 109 -10.26 6.56 -8.99
N THR A 110 -9.57 7.04 -7.97
CA THR A 110 -10.04 7.01 -6.58
C THR A 110 -9.79 8.37 -5.92
N VAL A 111 -10.66 8.74 -4.97
CA VAL A 111 -10.58 10.02 -4.27
C VAL A 111 -10.37 9.76 -2.79
N CYS A 112 -9.44 10.49 -2.18
CA CYS A 112 -9.18 10.42 -0.76
C CYS A 112 -10.36 11.04 0.01
N ALA A 113 -11.11 10.18 0.68
CA ALA A 113 -12.24 10.55 1.54
C ALA A 113 -11.83 10.85 2.99
N GLU A 114 -10.53 10.79 3.30
CA GLU A 114 -10.07 11.02 4.66
C GLU A 114 -10.16 12.49 5.08
N PRO A 115 -10.51 12.76 6.35
CA PRO A 115 -10.51 14.11 6.88
C PRO A 115 -9.09 14.67 6.94
N HIS A 116 -8.97 16.00 6.89
CA HIS A 116 -7.72 16.68 7.13
C HIS A 116 -7.16 16.37 8.53
N TYR A 117 -5.83 16.24 8.60
CA TYR A 117 -5.11 16.03 9.84
C TYR A 117 -5.47 17.13 10.86
N GLY A 118 -5.92 16.71 12.05
CA GLY A 118 -6.41 17.62 13.10
C GLY A 118 -7.92 17.62 13.31
N GLY A 119 -8.68 16.76 12.62
CA GLY A 119 -10.11 16.55 12.90
C GLY A 119 -11.03 17.62 12.31
N GLY A 120 -10.59 18.30 11.26
CA GLY A 120 -11.44 19.24 10.52
C GLY A 120 -12.57 18.52 9.77
N SER A 121 -13.65 19.24 9.48
CA SER A 121 -14.78 18.74 8.68
C SER A 121 -14.48 18.64 7.18
N GLU A 122 -13.32 19.15 6.75
CA GLU A 122 -12.87 19.11 5.35
C GLU A 122 -12.14 17.80 5.06
N VAL A 123 -12.51 17.18 3.94
CA VAL A 123 -11.85 15.98 3.41
C VAL A 123 -10.70 16.38 2.48
N CYS A 124 -9.65 15.54 2.36
CA CYS A 124 -8.51 15.79 1.47
C CYS A 124 -8.99 16.12 0.05
N SER A 125 -9.96 15.36 -0.46
CA SER A 125 -10.45 15.44 -1.85
C SER A 125 -9.35 15.31 -2.90
N CYS A 126 -8.22 14.70 -2.51
CA CYS A 126 -7.08 14.42 -3.36
C CYS A 126 -7.45 13.25 -4.28
N THR A 127 -7.26 13.40 -5.59
CA THR A 127 -7.64 12.38 -6.58
C THR A 127 -6.41 11.64 -7.04
N ALA A 128 -6.41 10.32 -6.91
CA ALA A 128 -5.39 9.45 -7.49
C ALA A 128 -5.94 8.80 -8.75
N ARG A 129 -5.21 8.98 -9.86
CA ARG A 129 -5.47 8.33 -11.14
C ARG A 129 -4.41 7.30 -11.38
N LEU A 130 -4.84 6.09 -11.68
CA LEU A 130 -3.99 4.98 -12.02
C LEU A 130 -4.22 4.63 -13.49
N ALA A 131 -3.13 4.50 -14.24
CA ALA A 131 -3.10 3.87 -15.55
C ALA A 131 -2.18 2.66 -15.47
N PHE A 132 -2.62 1.52 -16.00
CA PHE A 132 -1.77 0.33 -16.07
C PHE A 132 -1.73 -0.22 -17.49
N ALA A 133 -0.60 -0.84 -17.82
CA ALA A 133 -0.38 -1.61 -19.03
C ALA A 133 0.24 -2.95 -18.66
N ALA A 134 -0.46 -4.04 -18.97
CA ALA A 134 -0.08 -5.41 -18.70
C ALA A 134 0.52 -6.06 -19.95
N GLU A 135 1.67 -6.69 -19.79
CA GLU A 135 2.29 -7.51 -20.82
C GLU A 135 1.76 -8.94 -20.68
N ILE A 136 0.77 -9.30 -21.50
CA ILE A 136 0.19 -10.65 -21.50
C ILE A 136 1.05 -11.55 -22.38
N ALA A 137 1.40 -12.73 -21.88
CA ALA A 137 2.03 -13.75 -22.71
C ALA A 137 1.00 -14.23 -23.74
N SER A 138 1.13 -13.80 -25.00
CA SER A 138 0.39 -14.41 -26.10
C SER A 138 0.71 -15.92 -26.12
N THR A 139 -0.31 -16.74 -25.88
CA THR A 139 -0.23 -18.21 -25.95
C THR A 139 0.28 -18.68 -27.30
#